data_AF-A0A966X649-F1
#
_entry.id   AF-A0A966X649-F1
#
_cell.length_a   1.000
_cell.length_b   1.000
_cell.length_c   1.000
_cell.angle_alpha   90.00
_cell.angle_beta   90.00
_cell.angle_gamma   90.00
#
_symmetry.space_group_name_H-M   'P 1'
#
loop_
_entity.id
_entity.type
_entity.pdbx_description
1 polymer ?
#
loop_
_entity_poly.entity_id
_entity_poly.type
_entity_poly.pdbx_seq_one_letter_code
_entity_poly.pdbx_strand_id
1 'polypeptide(L)' 'MNYWLCKTEPSVYSFDQLEADHETRWDGVRNATALIHIRAMAVGDRVVIYHSGDVRSAVGLAEV' A
#
# COMPACT_ATOMS: atom_id res chain seq x y z
N MET A 1 1.75 -5.89 16.10
CA MET A 1 0.85 -4.94 15.41
C MET A 1 1.67 -3.71 15.07
N ASN A 2 2.23 -3.69 13.86
CA ASN A 2 2.94 -2.55 13.31
C ASN A 2 2.02 -1.75 12.38
N TYR A 3 2.47 -0.55 12.02
CA TYR A 3 1.79 0.32 11.08
C TYR A 3 2.71 0.65 9.92
N TRP A 4 2.18 0.56 8.72
CA TRP A 4 2.91 0.77 7.48
C TRP A 4 2.23 1.82 6.61
N LEU A 5 2.99 2.41 5.69
CA LEU A 5 2.44 3.31 4.67
C LEU A 5 2.91 2.81 3.30
N CYS A 6 1.93 2.47 2.47
CA CYS A 6 2.13 1.99 1.11
C CYS A 6 1.66 3.05 0.12
N LYS A 7 2.53 3.37 -0.86
CA LYS A 7 2.26 4.41 -1.86
C LYS A 7 1.93 3.79 -3.20
N THR A 8 0.88 4.31 -3.84
CA THR A 8 0.49 3.93 -5.21
C THR A 8 0.06 5.19 -5.97
N GLU A 9 0.29 5.23 -7.27
CA GLU A 9 -0.31 6.26 -8.13
C GLU A 9 -1.72 5.81 -8.53
N PRO A 10 -2.76 6.66 -8.40
CA PRO A 10 -4.14 6.27 -8.72
C PRO A 10 -4.32 5.78 -10.17
N SER A 11 -3.48 6.27 -11.08
CA SER A 11 -3.45 5.90 -12.49
C SER A 11 -2.92 4.48 -12.74
N VAL A 12 -2.17 3.92 -11.79
CA VAL A 12 -1.60 2.56 -11.87
C VAL A 12 -2.45 1.58 -11.08
N TYR A 13 -2.75 1.91 -9.83
CA TYR A 13 -3.62 1.12 -8.98
C TYR A 13 -4.22 2.02 -7.89
N SER A 14 -5.53 2.26 -7.94
CA SER A 14 -6.22 3.17 -7.01
C SER A 14 -6.70 2.45 -5.75
N PHE A 15 -7.13 3.23 -4.75
CA PHE A 15 -7.73 2.65 -3.54
C PHE A 15 -9.13 2.12 -3.84
N ASP A 16 -9.91 2.81 -4.67
CA ASP A 16 -11.22 2.33 -5.15
C ASP A 16 -11.11 0.96 -5.85
N GLN A 17 -10.01 0.74 -6.58
CA GLN A 17 -9.75 -0.55 -7.20
C GLN A 17 -9.42 -1.63 -6.16
N LEU A 18 -8.62 -1.30 -5.14
CA LEU A 18 -8.40 -2.20 -4.01
C LEU A 18 -9.70 -2.55 -3.26
N GLU A 19 -10.60 -1.57 -3.07
CA GLU A 19 -11.90 -1.83 -2.44
C GLU A 19 -12.77 -2.79 -3.26
N ALA A 20 -12.72 -2.67 -4.59
CA ALA A 20 -13.44 -3.55 -5.52
C ALA A 20 -12.81 -4.95 -5.61
N ASP A 21 -11.48 -5.04 -5.59
CA ASP A 21 -10.74 -6.30 -5.66
C ASP A 21 -10.75 -7.07 -4.33
N HIS A 22 -11.02 -6.38 -3.22
CA HIS A 22 -10.96 -6.83 -1.82
C HIS A 22 -9.58 -7.22 -1.30
N GLU A 23 -8.72 -7.78 -2.15
CA GLU A 23 -7.33 -8.12 -1.84
C GLU A 23 -6.45 -7.90 -3.07
N THR A 24 -5.17 -7.65 -2.83
CA THR A 24 -4.21 -7.51 -3.92
C THR A 24 -2.82 -7.94 -3.49
N ARG A 25 -1.97 -8.22 -4.47
CA ARG A 25 -0.54 -8.41 -4.24
C ARG A 25 0.17 -7.07 -4.37
N TRP A 26 0.84 -6.64 -3.29
CA TRP A 26 1.67 -5.44 -3.34
C TRP A 26 3.00 -5.70 -4.05
N ASP A 27 3.00 -5.58 -5.38
CA ASP A 27 4.16 -5.79 -6.25
C ASP A 27 4.74 -4.48 -6.81
N GLY A 28 5.62 -4.57 -7.82
CA GLY A 28 6.22 -3.40 -8.47
C GLY A 28 7.28 -2.63 -7.65
N VAL A 29 7.50 -2.97 -6.38
CA VAL A 29 8.45 -2.28 -5.50
C VAL A 29 9.90 -2.64 -5.85
N ARG A 30 10.65 -1.63 -6.32
CA ARG A 30 12.07 -1.77 -6.69
C ARG A 30 13.05 -1.15 -5.71
N ASN A 31 12.55 -0.35 -4.76
CA ASN A 31 13.41 0.27 -3.74
C ASN A 31 13.84 -0.77 -2.70
N ALA A 32 15.16 -0.93 -2.50
CA ALA A 32 15.71 -1.95 -1.60
C ALA A 32 15.25 -1.79 -0.14
N THR A 33 15.18 -0.55 0.37
CA THR A 33 14.70 -0.28 1.74
C THR A 33 13.21 -0.61 1.88
N ALA A 34 12.39 -0.24 0.89
CA ALA A 34 10.97 -0.59 0.88
C ALA A 34 10.77 -2.12 0.84
N LEU A 35 11.58 -2.86 0.08
CA LEU A 35 11.55 -4.31 0.09
C LEU A 35 11.92 -4.92 1.44
N ILE A 36 12.86 -4.33 2.18
CA ILE A 36 13.18 -4.74 3.56
C ILE A 36 11.95 -4.54 4.46
N HIS A 37 11.25 -3.41 4.34
CA HIS A 37 10.04 -3.16 5.12
C HIS A 37 8.91 -4.13 4.76
N ILE A 38 8.67 -4.39 3.47
CA ILE A 38 7.66 -5.37 3.03
C ILE A 38 7.95 -6.76 3.59
N ARG A 39 9.23 -7.18 3.62
CA ARG A 39 9.62 -8.46 4.24
C ARG A 39 9.42 -8.50 5.76
N ALA A 40 9.33 -7.35 6.42
CA ALA A 40 9.09 -7.25 7.86
C ALA A 40 7.61 -7.12 8.22
N MET A 41 6.73 -6.97 7.23
CA MET A 41 5.28 -6.95 7.43
C MET A 41 4.78 -8.33 7.85
N ALA A 42 3.82 -8.37 8.79
CA ALA A 42 3.18 -9.60 9.24
C ALA A 42 1.65 -9.49 9.11
N VAL A 43 0.99 -10.63 8.92
CA VAL A 43 -0.48 -10.71 8.83
C VAL A 43 -1.12 -10.00 10.03
N GLY A 44 -2.10 -9.14 9.75
CA GLY A 44 -2.77 -8.31 10.75
C GLY A 44 -2.14 -6.93 10.99
N ASP A 45 -0.97 -6.65 10.43
CA ASP A 45 -0.42 -5.29 10.46
C ASP A 45 -1.30 -4.32 9.65
N ARG A 46 -1.39 -3.07 10.11
CA ARG A 46 -2.23 -2.05 9.45
C ARG A 46 -1.42 -1.29 8.41
N VAL A 47 -2.02 -1.05 7.24
CA VAL A 47 -1.41 -0.34 6.13
C VAL A 47 -2.23 0.89 5.77
N VAL A 48 -1.61 2.06 5.79
CA VAL A 48 -2.19 3.27 5.21
C VAL A 48 -1.90 3.28 3.72
N ILE A 49 -2.95 3.37 2.91
CA ILE A 49 -2.83 3.55 1.46
C ILE A 49 -2.74 5.04 1.16
N TYR A 50 -1.64 5.41 0.53
CA TYR A 50 -1.33 6.80 0.18
C TYR A 50 -1.26 6.95 -1.33
N HIS A 51 -2.10 7.81 -1.89
CA HIS A 51 -1.99 8.20 -3.29
C HIS A 51 -0.82 9.16 -3.46
N SER A 52 0.06 8.86 -4.41
CA SER A 52 1.19 9.70 -4.80
C SER A 52 1.03 10.25 -6.23
N GLY A 53 1.91 11.19 -6.59
CA GLY A 53 1.86 11.89 -7.88
C GLY A 53 1.15 13.24 -7.74
N ASP A 54 0.10 13.44 -8.53
CA ASP A 54 -0.72 14.65 -8.55
C ASP A 54 -1.67 14.74 -7.35
N VAL A 55 -2.19 13.59 -6.91
CA VAL A 55 -2.93 13.45 -5.64
C VAL A 55 -1.95 12.99 -4.58
N ARG A 56 -1.92 13.67 -3.43
CA ARG A 56 -0.94 13.44 -2.34
C ARG A 56 -1.65 13.34 -0.99
N SER A 57 -2.41 12.27 -0.80
CA SER A 57 -3.25 12.08 0.38
C SER A 57 -3.27 10.63 0.85
N ALA A 58 -3.46 10.45 2.15
CA ALA A 58 -3.89 9.17 2.69
C ALA A 58 -5.37 8.98 2.32
N VAL A 59 -5.69 7.89 1.66
CA VAL A 59 -7.01 7.66 1.06
C VAL A 59 -7.75 6.47 1.64
N GLY A 60 -7.05 5.60 2.38
CA GLY A 60 -7.65 4.41 2.94
C GLY A 60 -6.75 3.64 3.88
N LEU A 61 -7.33 2.60 4.48
CA LEU A 61 -6.66 1.63 5.33
C LEU A 61 -6.81 0.24 4.73
N ALA A 62 -5.77 -0.56 4.87
CA ALA A 62 -5.73 -1.97 4.54
C ALA A 62 -5.06 -2.76 5.68
N GLU A 63 -5.05 -4.07 5.54
CA GLU A 63 -4.40 -5.01 6.45
C GLU A 63 -3.50 -5.93 5.61
N VAL A 64 -2.36 -6.32 6.18
CA VAL A 64 -1.44 -7.32 5.59
C VAL A 64 -2.00 -8.72 5.73
#